data_AF-A0A6G8NTV0-F1
#
_entry.id   AF-A0A6G8NTV0-F1
#
_cell.length_a   1.000
_cell.length_b   1.000
_cell.length_c   1.000
_cell.angle_alpha   90.00
_cell.angle_beta   90.00
_cell.angle_gamma   90.00
#
_symmetry.space_group_name_H-M   'P 1'
#
loop_
_entity.id
_entity.type
_entity.pdbx_description
1 polymer ?
#
loop_
_entity_poly.entity_id
_entity_poly.type
_entity_poly.pdbx_seq_one_letter_code
_entity_poly.pdbx_strand_id
1 'polypeptide(L)'
;MKIKLFTAAFMGSLLLMSSLAHADRLDDIKKAGVLRVATFDSNPPFGFVDPKTNKIVGLDVDYAKAVADKLGVKLDIQPTNPANTTAVDFLLY
;
A
#
# COMPACT_ATOMS: atom_id res chain seq x y z
N MET A 1 3.04 -29.48 -41.32
CA MET A 1 3.13 -29.84 -39.88
C MET A 1 4.12 -29.00 -39.07
N LYS A 2 5.19 -28.46 -39.67
CA LYS A 2 6.24 -27.70 -38.96
C LYS A 2 5.80 -26.33 -38.40
N ILE A 3 4.89 -25.62 -39.08
CA ILE A 3 4.38 -24.30 -38.67
C ILE A 3 3.50 -24.37 -37.40
N LYS A 4 2.69 -25.43 -37.25
CA LYS A 4 1.87 -25.66 -36.04
C LYS A 4 2.73 -25.96 -34.80
N LEU A 5 3.92 -26.54 -35.02
CA LEU A 5 4.88 -26.84 -33.95
C LEU A 5 5.59 -25.58 -33.44
N PHE A 6 5.91 -24.63 -34.35
CA PHE A 6 6.47 -23.32 -33.98
C PHE A 6 5.48 -22.42 -33.24
N THR A 7 4.20 -22.44 -33.62
CA THR A 7 3.15 -21.67 -32.93
C THR A 7 2.86 -22.21 -31.54
N ALA A 8 2.88 -23.53 -31.36
CA ALA A 8 2.75 -24.16 -30.05
C ALA A 8 3.93 -23.82 -29.11
N ALA A 9 5.16 -23.77 -29.65
CA ALA A 9 6.34 -23.41 -28.89
C ALA A 9 6.32 -21.93 -28.44
N PHE A 10 5.91 -21.02 -29.31
CA PHE A 10 5.80 -19.58 -28.99
C PHE A 10 4.70 -19.29 -27.96
N MET A 11 3.57 -19.99 -28.04
CA MET A 11 2.48 -19.87 -27.07
C MET A 11 2.85 -20.50 -25.72
N GLY A 12 3.61 -21.60 -25.72
CA GLY A 12 4.17 -22.22 -24.50
C GLY A 12 5.18 -21.32 -23.78
N SER A 13 6.01 -20.58 -24.52
CA SER A 13 6.96 -19.63 -23.91
C SER A 13 6.29 -18.41 -23.28
N LEU A 14 5.14 -17.98 -23.78
CA LEU A 14 4.39 -16.84 -23.22
C LEU A 14 3.71 -17.21 -21.89
N LEU A 15 3.30 -18.46 -21.71
CA LEU A 15 2.69 -18.97 -20.48
C LEU A 15 3.70 -19.17 -19.33
N LEU A 16 5.00 -19.30 -19.63
CA LEU A 16 6.05 -19.41 -18.60
C LEU A 16 6.48 -18.04 -18.04
N MET A 17 6.05 -16.94 -18.64
CA MET A 17 6.38 -15.57 -18.19
C MET A 17 5.31 -14.94 -17.29
N SER A 18 4.17 -15.59 -17.09
CA SER A 18 3.06 -15.06 -16.27
C SER A 18 3.24 -15.25 -14.76
N SER A 19 4.26 -15.98 -14.30
CA SER A 19 4.47 -16.36 -12.89
C SER A 19 5.38 -15.42 -12.08
N LEU A 20 5.88 -14.33 -12.66
CA LEU A 20 6.87 -13.44 -12.02
C LEU A 20 6.30 -12.13 -11.45
N ALA A 21 4.97 -12.02 -11.29
CA ALA A 21 4.39 -10.90 -10.55
C ALA A 21 4.62 -11.07 -9.03
N HIS A 22 5.74 -10.57 -8.51
CA HIS A 22 5.99 -10.46 -7.07
C HIS A 22 5.47 -9.10 -6.58
N ALA A 23 4.20 -9.06 -6.18
CA ALA A 23 3.59 -7.89 -5.55
C ALA A 23 3.92 -7.84 -4.05
N ASP A 24 5.21 -7.76 -3.71
CA ASP A 24 5.63 -7.64 -2.31
C ASP A 24 5.52 -6.18 -1.84
N ARG A 25 4.38 -5.87 -1.21
CA ARG A 25 4.06 -4.53 -0.71
C ARG A 25 5.06 -4.04 0.35
N LEU A 26 5.72 -4.93 1.08
CA LEU A 26 6.64 -4.53 2.13
C LEU A 26 7.93 -3.96 1.55
N ASP A 27 8.48 -4.62 0.54
CA ASP A 27 9.70 -4.17 -0.13
C ASP A 27 9.48 -2.83 -0.82
N ASP A 28 8.30 -2.64 -1.40
CA ASP A 28 7.96 -1.40 -2.06
C ASP A 28 7.76 -0.24 -1.06
N ILE A 29 7.17 -0.48 0.12
CA ILE A 29 7.13 0.51 1.22
C ILE A 29 8.55 0.89 1.65
N LYS A 30 9.45 -0.09 1.81
CA LYS A 30 10.85 0.15 2.17
C LYS A 30 11.59 0.95 1.09
N LYS A 31 11.41 0.61 -0.19
CA LYS A 31 11.99 1.33 -1.33
C LYS A 31 11.47 2.77 -1.41
N ALA A 32 10.18 2.98 -1.20
CA ALA A 32 9.56 4.31 -1.19
C ALA A 32 10.03 5.17 -0.01
N GLY A 33 10.45 4.54 1.09
CA GLY A 33 10.88 5.23 2.32
C GLY A 33 9.73 5.92 3.05
N VAL A 34 8.48 5.58 2.73
CA VAL A 34 7.27 6.17 3.33
C VAL A 34 6.20 5.09 3.51
N LEU A 35 5.65 4.97 4.72
CA LEU A 35 4.44 4.23 5.04
C LEU A 35 3.25 5.20 5.04
N ARG A 36 2.35 5.05 4.07
CA ARG A 36 1.10 5.81 3.99
C ARG A 36 -0.02 5.05 4.69
N VAL A 37 -0.70 5.69 5.65
CA VAL A 37 -1.81 5.08 6.40
C VAL A 37 -3.01 6.02 6.39
N ALA A 38 -4.18 5.49 6.03
CA ALA A 38 -5.42 6.23 6.19
C ALA A 38 -6.05 5.98 7.55
N THR A 39 -6.57 7.03 8.17
CA THR A 39 -7.35 6.95 9.41
C THR A 39 -8.48 7.98 9.38
N PHE A 40 -9.54 7.70 10.14
CA PHE A 40 -10.59 8.69 10.38
C PHE A 40 -10.05 9.89 11.15
N ASP A 41 -10.66 11.04 10.95
CA ASP A 41 -10.34 12.31 11.61
C ASP A 41 -11.41 12.74 12.63
N SER A 42 -12.45 11.91 12.79
CA SER A 42 -13.66 12.22 13.57
C SER A 42 -14.16 11.00 14.38
N ASN A 43 -13.26 10.08 14.75
CA ASN A 43 -13.59 8.85 15.48
C ASN A 43 -12.70 8.62 16.73
N PRO A 44 -12.84 9.44 17.79
CA PRO A 44 -12.11 9.19 19.04
C PRO A 44 -12.49 7.82 19.66
N PRO A 45 -11.54 7.10 20.29
CA PRO A 45 -10.13 7.45 20.51
C PRO A 45 -9.18 6.98 19.38
N PHE A 46 -9.70 6.42 18.29
CA PHE A 46 -8.91 5.74 17.25
C PHE A 46 -8.21 6.72 16.31
N GLY A 47 -8.95 7.68 15.78
CA GLY A 47 -8.42 8.72 14.90
C GLY A 47 -9.27 9.99 14.99
N PHE A 48 -8.65 11.11 15.37
CA PHE A 48 -9.33 12.39 15.52
C PHE A 48 -8.37 13.57 15.33
N VAL A 49 -8.88 14.73 14.91
CA VAL A 49 -8.06 15.94 14.82
C VAL A 49 -7.77 16.51 16.21
N ASP A 50 -6.47 16.68 16.54
CA ASP A 50 -6.06 17.48 17.68
C ASP A 50 -6.32 18.97 17.37
N PRO A 51 -7.16 19.68 18.15
CA PRO A 51 -7.50 21.08 17.88
C PRO A 51 -6.31 22.05 18.03
N LYS A 52 -5.24 21.65 18.71
CA LYS A 52 -4.04 22.49 18.90
C LYS A 52 -3.09 22.39 17.72
N THR A 53 -2.90 21.19 17.18
CA THR A 53 -1.91 20.95 16.12
C THR A 53 -2.55 20.83 14.74
N ASN A 54 -3.88 20.68 14.67
CA ASN A 54 -4.66 20.39 13.47
C ASN A 54 -4.14 19.14 12.73
N LYS A 55 -3.68 18.14 13.50
CA LYS A 55 -3.17 16.86 12.98
C LYS A 55 -4.08 15.74 13.44
N ILE A 56 -4.19 14.69 12.65
CA ILE A 56 -4.87 13.47 13.09
C ILE A 56 -3.98 12.76 14.10
N VAL A 57 -4.55 12.42 15.25
CA VAL A 57 -3.93 11.71 16.36
C VAL A 57 -4.89 10.61 16.84
N GLY A 58 -4.40 9.70 17.67
CA GLY A 58 -5.19 8.61 18.23
C GLY A 58 -4.48 7.26 18.11
N LEU A 59 -5.17 6.21 18.53
CA LEU A 59 -4.62 4.85 18.60
C LEU A 59 -4.09 4.36 17.24
N ASP A 60 -4.81 4.65 16.15
CA ASP A 60 -4.43 4.19 14.81
C ASP A 60 -3.12 4.84 14.36
N VAL A 61 -2.95 6.14 14.67
CA VAL A 61 -1.73 6.91 14.37
C VAL A 61 -0.54 6.40 15.19
N ASP A 62 -0.76 6.06 16.46
CA ASP A 62 0.29 5.52 17.34
C ASP A 62 0.78 4.15 16.86
N TYR A 63 -0.14 3.26 16.46
CA TYR A 63 0.23 1.97 15.87
C TYR A 63 0.96 2.15 14.54
N ALA A 64 0.46 3.02 13.66
CA ALA A 64 1.09 3.31 12.37
C ALA A 64 2.51 3.85 12.56
N LYS A 65 2.71 4.72 13.56
CA LYS A 65 4.03 5.24 13.93
C LYS A 65 4.96 4.14 14.40
N ALA A 66 4.51 3.26 15.30
CA ALA A 66 5.32 2.14 15.77
C ALA A 66 5.74 1.20 14.63
N VAL A 67 4.89 1.00 13.63
CA VAL A 67 5.23 0.23 12.42
C VAL A 67 6.24 0.97 11.56
N ALA A 68 6.02 2.26 11.26
CA ALA A 68 6.94 3.07 10.47
C ALA A 68 8.35 3.13 11.11
N ASP A 69 8.42 3.31 12.43
CA ASP A 69 9.68 3.33 13.20
C ASP A 69 10.41 1.99 13.09
N LYS A 70 9.70 0.85 13.20
CA LYS A 70 10.29 -0.49 13.01
C LYS A 70 10.78 -0.74 11.59
N LEU A 71 10.13 -0.14 10.59
CA LEU A 71 10.51 -0.26 9.19
C LEU A 71 11.60 0.75 8.79
N GLY A 72 11.89 1.76 9.61
CA GLY A 72 12.84 2.81 9.31
C GLY A 72 12.37 3.77 8.20
N VAL A 73 11.06 3.93 8.04
CA VAL A 73 10.44 4.76 6.99
C VAL A 73 9.66 5.93 7.60
N LYS A 74 9.37 6.96 6.80
CA LYS A 74 8.53 8.08 7.24
C LYS A 74 7.06 7.64 7.32
N LEU A 75 6.33 8.14 8.31
CA LEU A 75 4.87 7.97 8.37
C LEU A 75 4.17 9.14 7.66
N ASP A 76 3.20 8.82 6.82
CA ASP A 76 2.31 9.78 6.15
C ASP A 76 0.85 9.40 6.43
N ILE A 77 0.14 10.26 7.16
CA ILE A 77 -1.24 10.03 7.58
C ILE A 77 -2.20 10.74 6.65
N GLN A 78 -3.15 9.98 6.09
CA GLN A 78 -4.18 10.46 5.18
C GLN A 78 -5.57 10.40 5.85
N PRO A 79 -6.35 11.48 5.85
CA PRO A 79 -7.74 11.41 6.33
C PRO A 79 -8.57 10.50 5.41
N THR A 80 -9.45 9.68 6.00
CA THR A 80 -10.46 8.93 5.25
C THR A 80 -11.84 9.02 5.90
N ASN A 81 -12.88 8.79 5.11
CA ASN A 81 -14.26 8.70 5.56
C ASN A 81 -15.06 7.75 4.65
N PRO A 82 -16.27 7.30 5.04
CA PRO A 82 -17.02 6.31 4.24
C PRO A 82 -17.44 6.82 2.85
N ALA A 83 -17.65 8.13 2.68
CA ALA A 83 -18.01 8.76 1.41
C ALA A 83 -16.81 8.87 0.45
N ASN A 84 -15.61 9.04 1.01
CA ASN A 84 -14.34 9.08 0.31
C ASN A 84 -13.56 7.84 0.69
N THR A 85 -14.11 6.64 0.45
CA THR A 85 -13.33 5.39 0.49
C THR A 85 -12.29 5.50 -0.63
N THR A 86 -11.28 6.33 -0.42
CA THR A 86 -9.97 6.17 -0.98
C THR A 86 -9.63 4.79 -0.45
N ALA A 87 -9.67 3.79 -1.33
CA ALA A 87 -8.65 2.77 -1.23
C ALA A 87 -7.38 3.60 -1.00
N VAL A 88 -6.84 3.56 0.23
CA VAL A 88 -5.49 4.02 0.46
C VAL A 88 -4.75 3.11 -0.48
N ASP A 89 -4.47 3.65 -1.65
CA ASP A 89 -4.06 2.85 -2.75
C ASP A 89 -2.67 2.44 -2.32
N PHE A 90 -2.60 1.23 -1.76
CA PHE A 90 -1.35 0.53 -1.56
C PHE A 90 -0.67 0.31 -2.92
N LEU A 91 -1.29 0.73 -4.04
CA LEU A 91 -0.67 1.04 -5.32
C LEU A 91 0.49 2.02 -5.16
N LEU A 92 1.59 1.39 -4.82
CA LEU A 92 2.93 1.72 -5.26
C LEU A 92 2.88 1.76 -6.80
N TYR A 93 2.85 2.97 -7.34
CA TYR A 93 3.35 3.26 -8.68
C TYR A 93 4.83 3.61 -8.58
#